data_AF-A0A6B3H3T1-F1
#
_entry.id   AF-A0A6B3H3T1-F1
#
_cell.length_a   1.000
_cell.length_b   1.000
_cell.length_c   1.000
_cell.angle_alpha   90.00
_cell.angle_beta   90.00
_cell.angle_gamma   90.00
#
_symmetry.space_group_name_H-M   'P 1'
#
loop_
_entity.id
_entity.type
_entity.pdbx_description
1 polymer ?
#
loop_
_entity_poly.entity_id
_entity_poly.type
_entity_poly.pdbx_seq_one_letter_code
_entity_poly.pdbx_strand_id
1 'polypeptide(L)' 'NMKVDKKSRGNLLRFIVLDALGKPTVLEGPDPAVLLAAYGEVSA' A
#
# COMPACT_ATOMS: atom_id res chain seq x y z
N ASN A 1 13.95 1.98 -0.94
CA ASN A 1 13.37 2.05 0.42
C ASN A 1 12.35 3.16 0.51
N MET A 2 11.06 2.81 0.64
CA MET A 2 9.89 3.71 0.73
C MET A 2 9.84 4.57 2.01
N LYS A 3 10.97 4.78 2.68
CA LYS A 3 11.12 5.53 3.95
C LYS A 3 10.88 7.05 3.81
N VAL A 4 10.63 7.56 2.61
CA VAL A 4 10.49 9.00 2.33
C VAL A 4 9.02 9.43 2.15
N ASP A 5 8.04 8.54 2.42
CA ASP A 5 6.62 8.92 2.39
C ASP A 5 6.13 9.48 3.74
N LYS A 6 5.54 10.68 3.68
CA LYS A 6 5.05 11.46 4.83
C LYS A 6 3.87 10.81 5.57
N LYS A 7 3.28 9.71 5.07
CA LYS A 7 2.23 8.93 5.77
C LYS A 7 2.80 7.96 6.80
N SER A 8 4.11 7.95 7.03
CA SER A 8 4.73 7.15 8.10
C SER A 8 4.64 7.88 9.45
N ARG A 9 3.51 7.83 10.14
CA ARG A 9 3.52 8.01 11.61
C ARG A 9 3.97 6.68 12.21
N GLY A 10 5.28 6.53 12.37
CA GLY A 10 5.94 5.34 12.91
C GLY A 10 5.83 4.13 11.99
N ASN A 11 6.75 3.97 11.03
CA ASN A 11 6.96 2.78 10.16
C ASN A 11 5.73 2.12 9.47
N LEU A 12 4.52 2.64 9.65
CA LEU A 12 3.29 2.04 9.13
C LEU A 12 2.96 2.65 7.76
N LEU A 13 2.97 1.82 6.73
CA LEU A 13 2.58 2.22 5.38
C LEU A 13 1.06 2.40 5.30
N ARG A 14 0.62 3.41 4.55
CA ARG A 14 -0.80 3.64 4.23
C ARG A 14 -0.97 3.82 2.73
N PHE A 15 -1.82 3.00 2.14
CA PHE A 15 -2.17 3.06 0.73
C PHE A 15 -3.58 3.60 0.54
N ILE A 16 -3.82 4.21 -0.62
CA ILE A 16 -5.18 4.45 -1.09
C ILE A 16 -5.49 3.34 -2.08
N VAL A 17 -6.59 2.62 -1.86
CA VAL A 17 -7.08 1.55 -2.72
C VAL A 17 -8.51 1.85 -3.15
N LEU A 18 -9.04 1.06 -4.08
CA LEU A 18 -10.43 1.14 -4.52
C LEU A 18 -11.14 -0.15 -4.08
N ASP A 19 -12.11 -0.05 -3.18
CA ASP A 19 -12.96 -1.20 -2.81
C ASP A 19 -13.96 -1.54 -3.92
N ALA A 20 -14.32 -0.53 -4.72
CA ALA A 20 -15.11 -0.65 -5.94
C ALA A 20 -14.84 0.55 -6.85
N LEU A 21 -15.42 0.54 -8.06
CA LEU A 21 -15.37 1.68 -8.97
C LEU A 21 -15.88 2.95 -8.28
N GLY A 22 -15.02 3.96 -8.22
CA GLY A 22 -15.33 5.26 -7.60
C GLY A 22 -15.40 5.23 -6.06
N LYS A 23 -14.96 4.16 -5.39
CA LYS A 23 -14.97 4.06 -3.90
C LYS A 23 -13.56 3.95 -3.32
N PRO A 24 -12.85 5.07 -3.13
CA PRO A 24 -11.51 5.06 -2.54
C PRO A 24 -11.55 4.82 -1.03
N THR A 25 -10.64 3.99 -0.54
CA THR A 25 -10.47 3.65 0.89
C THR A 25 -9.00 3.67 1.28
N VAL A 26 -8.73 3.78 2.58
CA VAL A 26 -7.36 3.76 3.13
C VAL A 26 -7.05 2.35 3.61
N LEU A 27 -5.99 1.76 3.07
CA LEU A 27 -5.43 0.49 3.55
C LEU A 27 -4.21 0.80 4.43
N GLU A 28 -4.39 0.66 5.74
CA GLU A 28 -3.34 0.91 6.74
C GLU A 28 -2.63 -0.40 7.14
N GLY A 29 -1.31 -0.37 7.17
CA GLY A 29 -0.48 -1.49 7.63
C GLY A 29 -0.71 -2.82 6.87
N PRO A 30 -0.72 -2.83 5.53
CA PRO A 30 -0.86 -4.08 4.79
C PRO A 30 0.29 -5.04 5.09
N ASP A 31 -0.02 -6.33 5.08
CA ASP A 31 0.98 -7.39 5.24
C ASP A 31 2.08 -7.23 4.14
N PRO A 32 3.37 -7.19 4.52
CA PRO A 32 4.48 -7.14 3.57
C PRO A 32 4.42 -8.19 2.46
N ALA A 33 3.87 -9.39 2.73
CA ALA A 33 3.71 -10.44 1.73
C ALA A 33 2.75 -10.03 0.59
N VAL A 34 1.68 -9.30 0.92
CA VAL A 34 0.73 -8.77 -0.08
C VAL A 34 1.42 -7.73 -0.98
N LEU A 35 2.27 -6.88 -0.40
CA LEU A 35 3.02 -5.89 -1.16
C LEU A 35 4.02 -6.54 -2.12
N LEU A 36 4.71 -7.60 -1.67
CA LEU A 36 5.66 -8.34 -2.49
C LEU A 36 4.96 -9.01 -3.68
N ALA A 37 3.82 -9.67 -3.45
CA ALA A 37 3.04 -10.29 -4.50
C ALA A 37 2.54 -9.27 -5.52
N ALA A 38 1.93 -8.17 -5.05
CA ALA A 38 1.42 -7.11 -5.94
C ALA A 38 2.54 -6.47 -6.79
N TYR A 39 3.73 -6.26 -6.21
CA TYR A 39 4.88 -5.75 -6.97
C TYR A 39 5.35 -6.74 -8.03
N GLY A 40 5.38 -8.04 -7.72
CA GLY A 40 5.75 -9.08 -8.68
C GLY A 40 4.83 -9.09 -9.91
N GLU A 41 3.51 -8.99 -9.70
CA GLU A 41 2.52 -8.94 -10.79
C GLU A 41 2.64 -7.69 -11.67
N VAL A 42 3.03 -6.55 -11.11
CA VAL A 42 3.11 -5.26 -11.85
C VAL A 42 4.45 -5.07 -12.56
N SER A 43 5.53 -5.68 -12.05
CA SER A 43 6.90 -5.46 -12.56
C SER A 43 7.41 -6.53 -13.52
N ALA A 44 6.63 -7.59 -13.76
CA ALA A 44 6.86 -8.58 -14.81
C ALA A 44 6.53 -8.00 -16.20
#